data_AF-A0A1I5TWZ3-F1
#
_entry.id   AF-A0A1I5TWZ3-F1
#
_cell.length_a   1.000
_cell.length_b   1.000
_cell.length_c   1.000
_cell.angle_alpha   90.00
_cell.angle_beta   90.00
_cell.angle_gamma   90.00
#
_symmetry.space_group_name_H-M   'P 1'
#
loop_
_entity.id
_entity.type
_entity.pdbx_description
1 polymer ?
#
loop_
_entity_poly.entity_id
_entity_poly.type
_entity_poly.pdbx_seq_one_letter_code
_entity_poly.pdbx_strand_id
1 'polypeptide(L)'
;MARASELVFVDPSVSDLGTILRNLRPEVEAIVLDAERPAARQMARALEGRDGLDAVHVIAHGAPGRVSFAAGEWSARTLEDEGDDLASIGQALGGSGELLLWSCNTGAGAAGTNFVDALARETGAPVAAADYLVGSSALGGDWKLNVRTRKAAERLPLTEVGMGIYAGVLAAEVSVVGTLPAGSDPRPVTYFIVDPAKKSIVGQVVLPNALPQPTPVSMTVKVPDAAAQLAIGIFDDSGAFQPSTVLTVAALARPTGAVGPAT
;
A
#
# COMPACT_ATOMS: atom_id res chain seq x y z
N MET A 1 -12.98 -1.72 31.80
CA MET A 1 -12.80 -1.70 30.34
C MET A 1 -11.76 -2.75 30.02
N ALA A 2 -12.04 -3.69 29.11
CA ALA A 2 -11.02 -4.63 28.66
C ALA A 2 -9.89 -3.80 28.02
N ARG A 3 -8.63 -4.10 28.38
CA ARG A 3 -7.46 -3.47 27.75
C ARG A 3 -7.46 -3.88 26.28
N ALA A 4 -7.33 -2.93 25.35
CA ALA A 4 -7.12 -3.28 23.94
C ALA A 4 -5.90 -4.19 23.84
N SER A 5 -6.07 -5.40 23.30
CA SER A 5 -4.98 -6.35 23.11
C SER A 5 -4.38 -6.25 21.71
N GLU A 6 -4.99 -5.48 20.82
CA GLU A 6 -4.54 -5.30 19.45
C GLU A 6 -4.37 -3.80 19.13
N LEU A 7 -3.32 -3.46 18.38
CA LEU A 7 -3.09 -2.10 17.87
C LEU A 7 -3.04 -2.12 16.35
N VAL A 8 -3.62 -1.14 15.67
CA VAL A 8 -3.47 -0.95 14.22
C VAL A 8 -2.81 0.38 13.92
N PHE A 9 -1.72 0.31 13.16
CA PHE A 9 -1.10 1.47 12.56
C PHE A 9 -1.59 1.63 11.13
N VAL A 10 -2.13 2.81 10.81
CA VAL A 10 -2.68 3.09 9.49
C VAL A 10 -1.85 4.18 8.84
N ASP A 11 -1.28 3.88 7.67
CA ASP A 11 -0.64 4.88 6.85
C ASP A 11 -1.68 5.89 6.31
N PRO A 12 -1.44 7.20 6.39
CA PRO A 12 -2.42 8.20 5.97
C PRO A 12 -2.65 8.26 4.46
N SER A 13 -1.82 7.59 3.63
CA SER A 13 -1.99 7.57 2.18
C SER A 13 -3.01 6.54 1.70
N VAL A 14 -3.50 5.64 2.57
CA VAL A 14 -4.49 4.63 2.15
C VAL A 14 -5.80 5.28 1.74
N SER A 15 -6.49 4.66 0.77
CA SER A 15 -7.80 5.13 0.34
C SER A 15 -8.83 4.96 1.46
N ASP A 16 -9.80 5.88 1.53
CA ASP A 16 -10.93 5.85 2.47
C ASP A 16 -10.57 5.51 3.94
N LEU A 17 -9.57 6.23 4.47
CA LEU A 17 -9.15 6.15 5.87
C LEU A 17 -10.33 6.27 6.86
N GLY A 18 -11.34 7.05 6.52
CA GLY A 18 -12.53 7.23 7.36
C GLY A 18 -13.31 5.93 7.57
N THR A 19 -13.51 5.14 6.51
CA THR A 19 -14.15 3.83 6.61
C THR A 19 -13.34 2.86 7.45
N ILE A 20 -12.02 2.84 7.30
CA ILE A 20 -11.12 1.99 8.10
C ILE A 20 -11.27 2.31 9.59
N LEU A 21 -11.08 3.58 9.97
CA LEU A 21 -11.07 3.99 11.38
C LEU A 21 -12.43 3.83 12.07
N ARG A 22 -13.55 3.99 11.35
CA ARG A 22 -14.89 3.87 11.91
C ARG A 22 -15.38 2.42 12.08
N ASN A 23 -14.69 1.45 11.47
CA ASN A 23 -15.14 0.07 11.43
C ASN A 23 -14.10 -0.92 11.98
N LEU A 24 -13.16 -0.45 12.79
CA LEU A 24 -12.26 -1.31 13.58
C LEU A 24 -13.07 -2.21 14.50
N ARG A 25 -12.57 -3.41 14.78
CA ARG A 25 -13.16 -4.24 15.84
C ARG A 25 -12.97 -3.57 17.21
N PRO A 26 -13.85 -3.83 18.19
CA PRO A 26 -13.77 -3.20 19.52
C PRO A 26 -12.46 -3.43 20.27
N GLU A 27 -11.72 -4.50 19.97
CA GLU A 27 -10.47 -4.87 20.63
C GLU A 27 -9.24 -4.16 20.05
N VAL A 28 -9.41 -3.43 18.93
CA VAL A 28 -8.33 -2.85 18.12
C VAL A 28 -8.28 -1.33 18.34
N GLU A 29 -7.15 -0.86 18.90
CA GLU A 29 -6.86 0.57 19.04
C GLU A 29 -6.12 1.08 17.79
N ALA A 30 -6.53 2.22 17.22
CA ALA A 30 -5.90 2.79 16.02
C ALA A 30 -4.94 3.93 16.32
N ILE A 31 -3.84 3.95 15.57
CA ILE A 31 -2.91 5.07 15.44
C ILE A 31 -2.70 5.37 13.95
N VAL A 32 -3.05 6.57 13.52
CA VAL A 32 -2.72 7.07 12.17
C VAL A 32 -1.29 7.59 12.20
N LEU A 33 -0.46 7.12 11.27
CA LEU A 33 0.94 7.53 11.16
C LEU A 33 1.05 8.98 10.64
N ASP A 34 2.08 9.69 11.08
CA ASP A 34 2.53 10.96 10.49
C ASP A 34 3.22 10.68 9.15
N ALA A 35 2.74 11.33 8.10
CA ALA A 35 3.19 11.11 6.72
C ALA A 35 4.63 11.58 6.44
N GLU A 36 5.25 12.32 7.36
CA GLU A 36 6.59 12.91 7.18
C GLU A 36 7.66 12.23 8.07
N ARG A 37 7.31 11.16 8.80
CA ARG A 37 8.22 10.49 9.73
C ARG A 37 8.29 8.98 9.46
N PRO A 38 9.47 8.34 9.60
CA PRO A 38 9.59 6.90 9.39
C PRO A 38 8.59 6.09 10.24
N ALA A 39 7.93 5.12 9.61
CA ALA A 39 6.84 4.36 10.22
C ALA A 39 7.32 3.53 11.43
N ALA A 40 8.43 2.79 11.30
CA ALA A 40 8.96 1.96 12.38
C ALA A 40 9.21 2.76 13.66
N ARG A 41 9.86 3.93 13.54
CA ARG A 41 10.12 4.82 14.67
C ARG A 41 8.85 5.32 15.37
N GLN A 42 7.80 5.60 14.60
CA GLN A 42 6.52 6.02 15.17
C GLN A 42 5.83 4.86 15.90
N MET A 43 5.85 3.67 15.29
CA MET A 43 5.28 2.47 15.87
C MET A 43 6.00 2.08 17.17
N ALA A 44 7.33 2.03 17.16
CA ALA A 44 8.15 1.75 18.34
C ALA A 44 7.82 2.69 19.50
N ARG A 45 7.78 4.01 19.24
CA ARG A 45 7.41 5.02 20.24
C ARG A 45 6.00 4.84 20.80
N ALA A 46 5.04 4.54 19.94
CA ALA A 46 3.65 4.33 20.37
C ALA A 46 3.46 3.05 21.19
N LEU A 47 4.36 2.09 21.02
CA LEU A 47 4.38 0.81 21.73
C LEU A 47 5.25 0.84 23.00
N GLU A 48 5.96 1.93 23.28
CA GLU A 48 6.74 2.07 24.53
C GLU A 48 5.85 1.82 25.76
N GLY A 49 6.30 0.90 26.63
CA GLY A 49 5.57 0.51 27.84
C GLY A 49 4.35 -0.40 27.61
N ARG A 50 4.08 -0.80 26.36
CA ARG A 50 3.12 -1.87 26.05
C ARG A 50 3.84 -3.22 26.03
N ASP A 51 3.12 -4.26 26.42
CA ASP A 51 3.60 -5.64 26.45
C ASP A 51 2.39 -6.57 26.40
N GLY A 52 2.59 -7.78 25.88
CA GLY A 52 1.58 -8.82 25.75
C GLY A 52 0.44 -8.46 24.80
N LEU A 53 0.72 -7.68 23.75
CA LEU A 53 -0.25 -7.46 22.68
C LEU A 53 -0.48 -8.76 21.90
N ASP A 54 -1.74 -9.05 21.58
CA ASP A 54 -2.13 -10.17 20.73
C ASP A 54 -1.74 -9.92 19.27
N ALA A 55 -1.83 -8.66 18.81
CA ALA A 55 -1.45 -8.28 17.45
C ALA A 55 -1.04 -6.81 17.34
N VAL A 56 -0.12 -6.55 16.41
CA VAL A 56 0.11 -5.25 15.81
C VAL A 56 -0.26 -5.39 14.34
N HIS A 57 -1.24 -4.63 13.89
CA HIS A 57 -1.65 -4.55 12.49
C HIS A 57 -1.00 -3.34 11.83
N VAL A 58 -0.64 -3.49 10.56
CA VAL A 58 -0.18 -2.39 9.70
C VAL A 58 -1.07 -2.35 8.48
N ILE A 59 -1.79 -1.25 8.29
CA ILE A 59 -2.60 -0.99 7.10
C ILE A 59 -1.87 0.08 6.28
N ALA A 60 -1.37 -0.32 5.12
CA ALA A 60 -0.59 0.54 4.25
C ALA A 60 -0.65 0.03 2.81
N HIS A 61 -0.03 0.74 1.87
CA HIS A 61 0.10 0.22 0.51
C HIS A 61 1.16 -0.87 0.43
N GLY A 62 1.03 -1.77 -0.55
CA GLY A 62 1.94 -2.91 -0.69
C GLY A 62 2.37 -3.20 -2.11
N ALA A 63 3.46 -3.96 -2.19
CA ALA A 63 3.98 -4.57 -3.40
C ALA A 63 4.83 -5.79 -3.04
N PRO A 64 5.15 -6.71 -3.99
CA PRO A 64 6.01 -7.85 -3.71
C PRO A 64 7.29 -7.48 -2.95
N GLY A 65 7.42 -8.00 -1.72
CA GLY A 65 8.57 -7.75 -0.84
C GLY A 65 8.64 -6.36 -0.20
N ARG A 66 7.51 -5.64 -0.14
CA ARG A 66 7.46 -4.26 0.36
C ARG A 66 6.15 -3.87 1.05
N VAL A 67 6.26 -3.05 2.09
CA VAL A 67 5.18 -2.20 2.62
C VAL A 67 5.55 -0.74 2.35
N SER A 68 4.66 0.01 1.73
CA SER A 68 4.90 1.41 1.33
C SER A 68 4.09 2.34 2.21
N PHE A 69 4.79 3.27 2.85
CA PHE A 69 4.23 4.31 3.69
C PHE A 69 4.37 5.67 2.97
N ALA A 70 3.62 6.67 3.42
CA ALA A 70 3.83 8.03 2.97
C ALA A 70 5.28 8.52 3.25
N ALA A 71 5.88 8.02 4.33
CA ALA A 71 7.24 8.32 4.77
C ALA A 71 8.25 7.18 4.50
N GLY A 72 8.29 6.66 3.28
CA GLY A 72 9.26 5.64 2.86
C GLY A 72 8.69 4.23 2.76
N GLU A 73 9.53 3.21 2.91
CA GLU A 73 9.12 1.81 2.74
C GLU A 73 9.84 0.87 3.71
N TRP A 74 9.15 -0.22 4.05
CA TRP A 74 9.79 -1.44 4.54
C TRP A 74 10.07 -2.37 3.38
N SER A 75 11.33 -2.72 3.18
CA SER A 75 11.78 -3.72 2.22
C SER A 75 13.06 -4.39 2.73
N ALA A 76 13.49 -5.48 2.09
CA ALA A 76 14.73 -6.18 2.50
C ALA A 76 15.98 -5.27 2.58
N ARG A 77 15.96 -4.09 1.96
CA ARG A 77 17.05 -3.10 2.02
C ARG A 77 16.94 -2.13 3.20
N THR A 78 15.73 -1.85 3.67
CA THR A 78 15.49 -0.83 4.72
C THR A 78 15.30 -1.44 6.09
N LEU A 79 14.95 -2.73 6.18
CA LEU A 79 14.73 -3.41 7.46
C LEU A 79 15.98 -3.39 8.36
N GLU A 80 17.18 -3.55 7.79
CA GLU A 80 18.44 -3.53 8.58
C GLU A 80 18.68 -2.17 9.24
N ASP A 81 18.35 -1.07 8.57
CA ASP A 81 18.51 0.29 9.09
C ASP A 81 17.48 0.61 10.19
N GLU A 82 16.38 -0.15 10.27
CA GLU A 82 15.27 0.05 11.21
C GLU A 82 15.22 -1.01 12.33
N GLY A 83 16.25 -1.86 12.45
CA GLY A 83 16.25 -3.03 13.34
C GLY A 83 15.88 -2.75 14.79
N ASP A 84 16.39 -1.67 15.40
CA ASP A 84 16.08 -1.31 16.79
C ASP A 84 14.60 -0.94 16.99
N ASP A 85 14.01 -0.22 16.04
CA ASP A 85 12.60 0.16 16.08
C ASP A 85 11.71 -1.08 15.83
N LEU A 86 12.09 -1.95 14.89
CA LEU A 86 11.39 -3.21 14.60
C LEU A 86 11.45 -4.19 15.77
N ALA A 87 12.59 -4.31 16.44
CA ALA A 87 12.76 -5.12 17.64
C ALA A 87 11.87 -4.61 18.78
N SER A 88 11.72 -3.29 18.92
CA SER A 88 10.83 -2.67 19.91
C SER A 88 9.35 -3.01 19.65
N ILE A 89 8.92 -3.04 18.38
CA ILE A 89 7.58 -3.53 17.99
C ILE A 89 7.40 -4.99 18.44
N GLY A 90 8.41 -5.82 18.20
CA GLY A 90 8.45 -7.21 18.62
C GLY A 90 8.31 -7.44 20.12
N GLN A 91 9.03 -6.63 20.91
CA GLN A 91 8.97 -6.68 22.38
C GLN A 91 7.56 -6.41 22.90
N ALA A 92 6.84 -5.45 22.31
CA ALA A 92 5.47 -5.14 22.71
C ALA A 92 4.46 -6.28 22.45
N LEU A 93 4.78 -7.21 21.53
CA LEU A 93 3.98 -8.42 21.24
C LEU A 93 4.20 -9.54 22.28
N GLY A 94 5.14 -9.40 23.22
CA GLY A 94 5.29 -10.31 24.36
C GLY A 94 5.58 -11.78 24.01
N GLY A 95 6.05 -12.07 22.78
CA GLY A 95 6.42 -13.40 22.31
C GLY A 95 5.27 -14.32 21.87
N SER A 96 4.02 -13.94 22.11
CA SER A 96 2.81 -14.66 21.64
C SER A 96 1.99 -13.88 20.62
N GLY A 97 2.19 -12.57 20.54
CA GLY A 97 1.54 -11.71 19.55
C GLY A 97 2.17 -11.81 18.17
N GLU A 98 1.53 -11.16 17.21
CA GLU A 98 1.92 -11.21 15.79
C GLU A 98 1.85 -9.86 15.09
N LEU A 99 2.64 -9.71 14.03
CA LEU A 99 2.62 -8.55 13.14
C LEU A 99 1.87 -8.89 11.84
N LEU A 100 0.78 -8.16 11.58
CA LEU A 100 -0.14 -8.44 10.48
C LEU A 100 -0.14 -7.31 9.45
N LEU A 101 0.35 -7.59 8.25
CA LEU A 101 0.55 -6.62 7.17
C LEU A 101 -0.63 -6.64 6.19
N TRP A 102 -1.56 -5.71 6.37
CA TRP A 102 -2.65 -5.44 5.44
C TRP A 102 -2.16 -4.50 4.35
N SER A 103 -1.51 -5.08 3.36
CA SER A 103 -0.91 -4.35 2.24
C SER A 103 -0.87 -5.25 1.01
N CYS A 104 -1.31 -4.72 -0.15
CA CYS A 104 -1.46 -5.51 -1.37
C CYS A 104 -0.16 -6.20 -1.79
N ASN A 105 -0.20 -7.50 -2.09
CA ASN A 105 0.90 -8.27 -2.67
C ASN A 105 2.23 -8.28 -1.86
N THR A 106 2.27 -7.82 -0.61
CA THR A 106 3.51 -7.75 0.17
C THR A 106 4.22 -9.10 0.30
N GLY A 107 3.46 -10.18 0.47
CA GLY A 107 3.96 -11.55 0.52
C GLY A 107 4.13 -12.23 -0.84
N ALA A 108 3.81 -11.56 -1.96
CA ALA A 108 3.77 -12.22 -3.26
C ALA A 108 5.15 -12.67 -3.78
N GLY A 109 5.23 -13.92 -4.19
CA GLY A 109 6.41 -14.52 -4.82
C GLY A 109 7.65 -14.58 -3.90
N ALA A 110 8.79 -14.96 -4.48
CA ALA A 110 10.03 -15.14 -3.72
C ALA A 110 10.50 -13.86 -2.99
N ALA A 111 10.30 -12.69 -3.61
CA ALA A 111 10.61 -11.40 -2.97
C ALA A 111 9.76 -11.18 -1.72
N GLY A 112 8.46 -11.48 -1.79
CA GLY A 112 7.55 -11.36 -0.66
C GLY A 112 7.83 -12.34 0.47
N THR A 113 8.06 -13.63 0.16
CA THR A 113 8.45 -14.62 1.18
C THR A 113 9.73 -14.19 1.90
N ASN A 114 10.77 -13.78 1.15
CA ASN A 114 12.04 -13.35 1.74
C ASN A 114 11.87 -12.12 2.64
N PHE A 115 11.03 -11.16 2.25
CA PHE A 115 10.72 -9.99 3.04
C PHE A 115 9.98 -10.34 4.34
N VAL A 116 8.95 -11.19 4.27
CA VAL A 116 8.19 -11.64 5.45
C VAL A 116 9.11 -12.36 6.43
N ASP A 117 9.99 -13.24 5.94
CA ASP A 117 10.96 -13.93 6.79
C ASP A 117 12.01 -12.98 7.38
N ALA A 118 12.44 -11.96 6.64
CA ALA A 118 13.37 -10.94 7.15
C ALA A 118 12.73 -10.10 8.25
N LEU A 119 11.52 -9.60 8.02
CA LEU A 119 10.79 -8.82 9.02
C LEU A 119 10.50 -9.63 10.29
N ALA A 120 10.20 -10.93 10.16
CA ALA A 120 10.02 -11.81 11.31
C ALA A 120 11.31 -12.00 12.13
N ARG A 121 12.48 -11.92 11.50
CA ARG A 121 13.77 -11.95 12.22
C ARG A 121 14.03 -10.64 12.95
N GLU A 122 13.84 -9.50 12.30
CA GLU A 122 14.07 -8.18 12.91
C GLU A 122 13.13 -7.91 14.07
N THR A 123 11.86 -8.28 13.93
CA THR A 123 10.86 -8.13 14.99
C THR A 123 10.93 -9.25 16.04
N GLY A 124 11.57 -10.39 15.73
CA GLY A 124 11.50 -11.58 16.57
C GLY A 124 10.08 -12.13 16.78
N ALA A 125 9.11 -11.70 15.95
CA ALA A 125 7.70 -12.04 16.08
C ALA A 125 7.16 -12.74 14.82
N PRO A 126 6.08 -13.54 14.92
CA PRO A 126 5.37 -14.05 13.76
C PRO A 126 4.84 -12.92 12.88
N VAL A 127 5.09 -13.02 11.57
CA VAL A 127 4.59 -12.07 10.56
C VAL A 127 3.64 -12.78 9.59
N ALA A 128 2.57 -12.10 9.19
CA ALA A 128 1.71 -12.48 8.06
C ALA A 128 1.46 -11.30 7.10
N ALA A 129 1.34 -11.59 5.81
CA ALA A 129 1.14 -10.64 4.73
C ALA A 129 0.24 -11.22 3.61
N ALA A 130 -0.36 -10.35 2.82
CA ALA A 130 -1.12 -10.75 1.63
C ALA A 130 -0.21 -11.00 0.42
N ASP A 131 -0.47 -12.06 -0.35
CA ASP A 131 0.13 -12.28 -1.68
C ASP A 131 -0.72 -11.71 -2.83
N TYR A 132 -1.88 -11.14 -2.52
CA TYR A 132 -2.78 -10.53 -3.49
C TYR A 132 -3.37 -9.20 -2.99
N LEU A 133 -4.36 -8.67 -3.72
CA LEU A 133 -5.02 -7.41 -3.38
C LEU A 133 -5.77 -7.51 -2.05
N VAL A 134 -5.53 -6.55 -1.16
CA VAL A 134 -6.26 -6.40 0.10
C VAL A 134 -7.36 -5.36 -0.04
N GLY A 135 -8.61 -5.69 0.26
CA GLY A 135 -9.74 -4.76 0.28
C GLY A 135 -10.99 -5.26 -0.46
N SER A 136 -11.59 -4.38 -1.27
CA SER A 136 -12.87 -4.58 -1.94
C SER A 136 -12.88 -5.78 -2.89
N SER A 137 -13.84 -6.69 -2.68
CA SER A 137 -14.11 -7.81 -3.58
C SER A 137 -14.60 -7.38 -4.96
N ALA A 138 -15.27 -6.22 -5.06
CA ALA A 138 -15.65 -5.64 -6.35
C ALA A 138 -14.44 -5.22 -7.21
N LEU A 139 -13.29 -5.00 -6.57
CA LEU A 139 -12.01 -4.70 -7.22
C LEU A 139 -11.07 -5.93 -7.25
N GLY A 140 -11.60 -7.12 -6.92
CA GLY A 140 -10.86 -8.38 -6.88
C GLY A 140 -10.00 -8.58 -5.63
N GLY A 141 -10.10 -7.71 -4.62
CA GLY A 141 -9.42 -7.88 -3.35
C GLY A 141 -10.17 -8.78 -2.38
N ASP A 142 -9.49 -9.22 -1.33
CA ASP A 142 -10.11 -9.76 -0.13
C ASP A 142 -9.33 -9.34 1.11
N TRP A 143 -9.77 -9.70 2.30
CA TRP A 143 -9.05 -9.40 3.53
C TRP A 143 -8.34 -10.66 4.02
N LYS A 144 -7.35 -11.14 3.26
CA LYS A 144 -6.58 -12.35 3.60
C LYS A 144 -5.07 -12.16 3.66
N LEU A 145 -4.45 -12.84 4.63
CA LEU A 145 -2.99 -12.93 4.80
C LEU A 145 -2.50 -14.35 4.53
N ASN A 146 -2.31 -14.69 3.25
CA ASN A 146 -1.98 -16.05 2.83
C ASN A 146 -0.50 -16.43 3.03
N VAL A 147 0.38 -15.43 3.17
CA VAL A 147 1.81 -15.65 3.37
C VAL A 147 2.14 -15.36 4.81
N ARG A 148 2.58 -16.39 5.53
CA ARG A 148 2.80 -16.29 6.96
C ARG A 148 3.95 -17.14 7.42
N THR A 149 4.67 -16.64 8.41
CA THR A 149 5.51 -17.50 9.24
C THR A 149 4.60 -18.51 9.97
N ARG A 150 5.11 -19.72 10.26
CA ARG A 150 4.29 -20.85 10.78
C ARG A 150 3.51 -20.55 12.06
N LYS A 151 3.84 -19.49 12.78
CA LYS A 151 3.27 -19.13 14.09
C LYS A 151 2.19 -18.05 14.02
N ALA A 152 1.99 -17.38 12.88
CA ALA A 152 1.01 -16.30 12.77
C ALA A 152 -0.41 -16.85 12.52
N ALA A 153 -1.34 -16.47 13.38
CA ALA A 153 -2.77 -16.53 13.19
C ALA A 153 -3.27 -15.37 12.30
N GLU A 154 -4.55 -15.41 11.94
CA GLU A 154 -5.18 -14.37 11.11
C GLU A 154 -6.25 -13.67 11.94
N ARG A 155 -5.93 -12.45 12.40
CA ARG A 155 -6.83 -11.58 13.16
C ARG A 155 -7.18 -10.37 12.30
N LEU A 156 -8.45 -10.25 11.91
CA LEU A 156 -8.92 -9.15 11.05
C LEU A 156 -9.03 -7.85 11.85
N PRO A 157 -8.47 -6.71 11.42
CA PRO A 157 -8.52 -5.46 12.18
C PRO A 157 -9.90 -4.79 12.12
N LEU A 158 -10.66 -5.09 11.06
CA LEU A 158 -11.98 -4.51 10.79
C LEU A 158 -13.11 -5.49 11.12
N THR A 159 -14.28 -4.92 11.43
CA THR A 159 -15.54 -5.65 11.45
C THR A 159 -15.90 -6.16 10.05
N GLU A 160 -16.75 -7.19 9.98
CA GLU A 160 -17.25 -7.73 8.71
C GLU A 160 -17.95 -6.65 7.87
N VAL A 161 -18.72 -5.77 8.51
CA VAL A 161 -19.35 -4.62 7.84
C VAL A 161 -18.30 -3.69 7.24
N GLY A 162 -17.28 -3.32 8.02
CA GLY A 162 -16.17 -2.48 7.55
C GLY A 162 -15.47 -3.03 6.33
N MET A 163 -15.13 -4.31 6.36
CA MET A 163 -14.53 -5.01 5.22
C MET A 163 -15.43 -5.05 3.99
N GLY A 164 -16.74 -5.21 4.20
CA GLY A 164 -17.73 -5.28 3.13
C GLY A 164 -18.04 -3.93 2.47
N ILE A 165 -17.93 -2.82 3.20
CA ILE A 165 -18.21 -1.47 2.68
C ILE A 165 -16.96 -0.72 2.21
N TYR A 166 -15.76 -1.17 2.57
CA TYR A 166 -14.52 -0.58 2.10
C TYR A 166 -14.41 -0.73 0.57
N ALA A 167 -14.55 0.38 -0.15
CA ALA A 167 -14.65 0.38 -1.61
C ALA A 167 -13.28 0.28 -2.32
N GLY A 168 -12.18 0.55 -1.62
CA GLY A 168 -10.84 0.58 -2.17
C GLY A 168 -10.11 -0.77 -2.14
N VAL A 169 -8.87 -0.77 -2.65
CA VAL A 169 -7.86 -1.78 -2.31
C VAL A 169 -6.62 -1.06 -1.84
N LEU A 170 -5.79 -1.72 -1.03
CA LEU A 170 -4.57 -1.15 -0.47
C LEU A 170 -3.40 -1.14 -1.46
N ALA A 171 -3.66 -0.83 -2.73
CA ALA A 171 -2.64 -0.57 -3.74
C ALA A 171 -2.43 0.94 -3.86
N ALA A 172 -1.19 1.39 -4.04
CA ALA A 172 -0.92 2.82 -4.21
C ALA A 172 -1.54 3.30 -5.52
N GLU A 173 -1.92 4.57 -5.59
CA GLU A 173 -2.58 5.14 -6.76
C GLU A 173 -1.87 6.40 -7.24
N VAL A 174 -1.74 6.53 -8.57
CA VAL A 174 -1.19 7.72 -9.24
C VAL A 174 -2.19 8.26 -10.25
N SER A 175 -2.12 9.55 -10.53
CA SER A 175 -2.87 10.19 -11.60
C SER A 175 -2.05 10.18 -12.88
N VAL A 176 -2.63 9.67 -13.95
CA VAL A 176 -2.15 9.91 -15.31
C VAL A 176 -3.00 11.01 -15.91
N VAL A 177 -2.36 12.14 -16.21
CA VAL A 177 -3.00 13.33 -16.77
C VAL A 177 -2.31 13.77 -18.04
N GLY A 178 -3.05 14.41 -18.93
CA GLY A 178 -2.49 14.96 -20.16
C GLY A 178 -3.55 15.38 -21.15
N THR A 179 -3.12 15.70 -22.36
CA THR A 179 -4.04 16.05 -23.46
C THR A 179 -3.70 15.22 -24.68
N LEU A 180 -4.62 14.34 -25.09
CA LEU A 180 -4.45 13.56 -26.31
C LEU A 180 -4.47 14.49 -27.53
N PRO A 181 -3.62 14.23 -28.53
CA PRO A 181 -3.51 15.09 -29.70
C PRO A 181 -4.76 15.00 -30.60
N ALA A 182 -4.97 16.06 -31.39
CA ALA A 182 -5.94 16.02 -32.46
C ALA A 182 -5.44 15.14 -33.62
N GLY A 183 -6.30 14.30 -34.18
CA GLY A 183 -5.97 13.42 -35.29
C GLY A 183 -7.10 12.46 -35.66
N SER A 184 -6.92 11.77 -36.78
CA SER A 184 -7.92 10.86 -37.35
C SER A 184 -7.64 9.38 -37.08
N ASP A 185 -6.59 9.05 -36.32
CA ASP A 185 -6.24 7.67 -35.97
C ASP A 185 -6.66 7.37 -34.53
N PRO A 186 -7.84 6.76 -34.31
CA PRO A 186 -8.32 6.44 -32.98
C PRO A 186 -7.78 5.10 -32.44
N ARG A 187 -6.83 4.46 -33.14
CA ARG A 187 -6.33 3.14 -32.73
C ARG A 187 -5.79 3.18 -31.29
N PRO A 188 -6.06 2.15 -30.47
CA PRO A 188 -5.58 2.10 -29.10
C PRO A 188 -4.05 2.04 -29.06
N VAL A 189 -3.45 2.82 -28.16
CA VAL A 189 -2.03 2.81 -27.79
C VAL A 189 -1.94 2.39 -26.33
N THR A 190 -1.10 1.39 -26.05
CA THR A 190 -0.76 1.00 -24.69
C THR A 190 0.39 1.85 -24.20
N TYR A 191 0.14 2.69 -23.21
CA TYR A 191 1.16 3.41 -22.48
C TYR A 191 1.53 2.62 -21.22
N PHE A 192 2.83 2.46 -20.99
CA PHE A 192 3.39 1.82 -19.82
C PHE A 192 3.84 2.87 -18.82
N ILE A 193 3.49 2.65 -17.55
CA ILE A 193 4.06 3.37 -16.41
C ILE A 193 5.25 2.55 -15.93
N VAL A 194 6.41 3.18 -15.83
CA VAL A 194 7.66 2.54 -15.43
C VAL A 194 8.23 3.21 -14.19
N ASP A 195 8.90 2.41 -13.35
CA ASP A 195 9.82 2.86 -12.33
C ASP A 195 11.24 2.75 -12.91
N PRO A 196 11.88 3.87 -13.32
CA PRO A 196 13.20 3.84 -13.93
C PRO A 196 14.29 3.39 -12.96
N ALA A 197 14.14 3.66 -11.66
CA ALA A 197 15.10 3.28 -10.64
C ALA A 197 15.09 1.76 -10.41
N LYS A 198 13.90 1.15 -10.45
CA LYS A 198 13.71 -0.30 -10.27
C LYS A 198 13.75 -1.07 -11.60
N LYS A 199 13.84 -0.38 -12.75
CA LYS A 199 13.84 -0.95 -14.11
C LYS A 199 12.64 -1.90 -14.34
N SER A 200 11.45 -1.47 -13.93
CA SER A 200 10.25 -2.29 -13.99
C SER A 200 9.05 -1.53 -14.57
N ILE A 201 8.14 -2.27 -15.19
CA ILE A 201 6.80 -1.78 -15.55
C ILE A 201 5.91 -1.94 -14.33
N VAL A 202 5.26 -0.85 -13.93
CA VAL A 202 4.47 -0.76 -12.70
C VAL A 202 2.98 -0.49 -12.95
N GLY A 203 2.61 -0.17 -14.19
CA GLY A 203 1.23 0.02 -14.59
C GLY A 203 1.13 0.17 -16.11
N GLN A 204 -0.09 0.17 -16.62
CA GLN A 204 -0.35 0.49 -18.02
C GLN A 204 -1.73 1.12 -18.18
N VAL A 205 -1.89 1.92 -19.22
CA VAL A 205 -3.16 2.52 -19.61
C VAL A 205 -3.31 2.41 -21.12
N VAL A 206 -4.53 2.17 -21.58
CA VAL A 206 -4.83 2.08 -23.01
C VAL A 206 -5.67 3.29 -23.39
N LEU A 207 -5.16 4.09 -24.31
CA LEU A 207 -5.77 5.34 -24.76
C LEU A 207 -5.81 5.40 -26.29
N PRO A 208 -6.76 6.09 -26.91
CA PRO A 208 -6.71 6.36 -28.35
C PRO A 208 -5.43 7.14 -28.71
N ASN A 209 -4.80 6.81 -29.84
CA ASN A 209 -3.64 7.55 -30.35
C ASN A 209 -3.97 9.03 -30.58
N ALA A 210 -5.14 9.31 -31.16
CA ALA A 210 -5.66 10.65 -31.36
C ALA A 210 -7.19 10.70 -31.35
N LEU A 211 -7.74 11.88 -31.12
CA LEU A 211 -9.17 12.17 -31.19
C LEU A 211 -9.42 13.36 -32.15
N PRO A 212 -10.65 13.59 -32.64
CA PRO A 212 -10.92 14.66 -33.61
C PRO A 212 -10.50 16.07 -33.17
N GLN A 213 -10.33 16.26 -31.85
CA GLN A 213 -9.91 17.50 -31.22
C GLN A 213 -9.09 17.19 -29.97
N PRO A 214 -8.20 18.10 -29.53
CA PRO A 214 -7.38 17.89 -28.35
C PRO A 214 -8.27 17.58 -27.15
N THR A 215 -8.02 16.46 -26.49
CA THR A 215 -8.92 15.96 -25.45
C THR A 215 -8.15 15.74 -24.16
N PRO A 216 -8.46 16.50 -23.08
CA PRO A 216 -7.88 16.26 -21.77
C PRO A 216 -8.27 14.87 -21.25
N VAL A 217 -7.32 14.19 -20.64
CA VAL A 217 -7.55 12.93 -19.96
C VAL A 217 -7.02 13.01 -18.54
N SER A 218 -7.74 12.37 -17.62
CA SER A 218 -7.35 12.19 -16.24
C SER A 218 -7.84 10.82 -15.79
N MET A 219 -6.92 9.99 -15.33
CA MET A 219 -7.25 8.65 -14.84
C MET A 219 -6.42 8.30 -13.61
N THR A 220 -7.01 7.53 -12.72
CA THR A 220 -6.32 6.96 -11.58
C THR A 220 -5.83 5.56 -11.92
N VAL A 221 -4.55 5.30 -11.68
CA VAL A 221 -3.91 4.03 -11.98
C VAL A 221 -3.27 3.48 -10.70
N LYS A 222 -3.54 2.21 -10.41
CA LYS A 222 -2.90 1.52 -9.30
C LYS A 222 -1.46 1.19 -9.65
N VAL A 223 -0.55 1.54 -8.76
CA VAL A 223 0.89 1.27 -8.87
C VAL A 223 1.41 0.66 -7.56
N PRO A 224 2.59 0.01 -7.58
CA PRO A 224 3.24 -0.57 -6.41
C PRO A 224 3.84 0.45 -5.44
N ASP A 225 4.02 1.70 -5.87
CA ASP A 225 4.66 2.79 -5.10
C ASP A 225 4.31 4.13 -5.79
N ALA A 226 3.48 4.95 -5.14
CA ALA A 226 3.08 6.25 -5.68
C ALA A 226 4.07 7.37 -5.36
N ALA A 227 5.04 7.14 -4.45
CA ALA A 227 6.09 8.10 -4.11
C ALA A 227 7.30 8.01 -5.06
N ALA A 228 7.42 6.90 -5.81
CA ALA A 228 8.45 6.73 -6.83
C ALA A 228 8.35 7.80 -7.94
N GLN A 229 9.50 8.15 -8.52
CA GLN A 229 9.57 9.01 -9.71
C GLN A 229 9.19 8.19 -10.95
N LEU A 230 7.89 8.02 -11.17
CA LEU A 230 7.35 7.24 -12.28
C LEU A 230 7.38 8.01 -13.60
N ALA A 231 7.63 7.29 -14.69
CA ALA A 231 7.50 7.82 -16.06
C ALA A 231 6.41 7.06 -16.81
N ILE A 232 5.74 7.72 -17.76
CA ILE A 232 4.79 7.09 -18.67
C ILE A 232 5.26 7.23 -20.11
N GLY A 233 5.11 6.18 -20.91
CA GLY A 233 5.63 6.15 -22.28
C GLY A 233 5.24 4.88 -23.03
N ILE A 234 5.87 4.66 -24.18
CA ILE A 234 5.69 3.46 -25.00
C ILE A 234 7.03 2.74 -25.17
N PHE A 235 7.02 1.47 -25.56
CA PHE A 235 8.22 0.79 -26.04
C PHE A 235 8.21 0.77 -27.56
N ASP A 236 9.32 1.13 -28.18
CA ASP A 236 9.48 0.99 -29.64
C ASP A 236 9.77 -0.46 -30.04
N ASP A 237 9.89 -0.72 -31.35
CA ASP A 237 10.14 -2.06 -31.89
C ASP A 237 11.48 -2.66 -31.44
N SER A 238 12.42 -1.83 -30.95
CA SER A 238 13.69 -2.30 -30.37
C SER A 238 13.57 -2.64 -28.88
N GLY A 239 12.42 -2.37 -28.25
CA GLY A 239 12.19 -2.53 -26.82
C GLY A 239 12.75 -1.38 -25.99
N ALA A 240 13.10 -0.25 -26.60
CA ALA A 240 13.55 0.93 -25.87
C ALA A 240 12.34 1.75 -25.40
N PHE A 241 12.39 2.22 -24.14
CA PHE A 241 11.34 3.04 -23.56
C PHE A 241 11.42 4.48 -24.09
N GLN A 242 10.32 4.96 -24.65
CA GLN A 242 10.13 6.30 -25.18
C GLN A 242 9.14 7.06 -24.27
N PRO A 243 9.59 8.03 -23.46
CA PRO A 243 8.72 8.81 -22.60
C PRO A 243 7.63 9.54 -23.39
N SER A 244 6.42 9.55 -22.86
CA SER A 244 5.31 10.29 -23.43
C SER A 244 5.56 11.80 -23.31
N THR A 245 5.25 12.53 -24.37
CA THR A 245 5.28 14.01 -24.38
C THR A 245 3.90 14.62 -24.10
N VAL A 246 2.85 13.79 -24.06
CA VAL A 246 1.45 14.23 -23.94
C VAL A 246 0.77 13.76 -22.66
N LEU A 247 1.38 12.82 -21.94
CA LEU A 247 0.92 12.31 -20.65
C LEU A 247 2.01 12.44 -19.60
N THR A 248 1.61 12.70 -18.37
CA THR A 248 2.47 12.73 -17.18
C THR A 248 1.85 11.91 -16.06
N VAL A 249 2.70 11.34 -15.20
CA VAL A 249 2.28 10.67 -13.97
C VAL A 249 2.55 11.60 -12.80
N ALA A 250 1.57 11.76 -11.92
CA ALA A 250 1.72 12.47 -10.66
C ALA A 250 1.14 11.63 -9.53
N ALA A 251 1.73 11.73 -8.34
CA ALA A 251 1.08 11.23 -7.13
C ALA A 251 -0.30 11.88 -6.99
N LEU A 252 -1.31 11.12 -6.57
CA LEU A 252 -2.60 11.73 -6.25
C LEU A 252 -2.42 12.76 -5.15
N ALA A 253 -3.07 13.92 -5.29
CA ALA A 253 -3.15 14.87 -4.19
C ALA A 253 -3.76 14.16 -2.98
N ARG A 254 -3.15 14.34 -1.79
CA ARG A 254 -3.67 13.77 -0.54
C ARG A 254 -5.15 14.16 -0.43
N PRO A 255 -6.08 13.21 -0.27
CA PRO A 255 -7.48 13.53 -0.03
C PRO A 255 -7.54 14.39 1.23
N THR A 256 -8.06 15.62 1.15
CA THR A 256 -8.22 16.51 2.32
C THR A 256 -9.41 16.09 3.21
N GLY A 257 -9.74 14.80 3.24
CA GLY A 257 -10.95 14.25 3.82
C GLY A 257 -12.19 14.51 2.96
N ALA A 258 -13.20 13.64 3.11
CA ALA A 258 -14.54 13.93 2.62
C ALA A 258 -15.14 15.07 3.45
N VAL A 259 -15.28 16.26 2.86
CA VAL A 259 -16.14 17.30 3.44
C VAL A 259 -17.56 16.94 3.05
N GLY A 260 -18.27 16.22 3.92
CA GLY A 260 -19.71 16.10 3.80
C GLY A 260 -20.34 17.51 3.88
N PRO A 261 -21.51 17.74 3.26
CA PRO A 261 -22.21 19.00 3.46
C PRO A 261 -22.44 19.19 4.96
N ALA A 262 -21.97 20.33 5.49
CA ALA A 262 -22.34 20.75 6.83
C ALA A 262 -23.83 21.09 6.80
N THR A 263 -24.65 20.19 7.34
CA THR A 263 -26.06 20.43 7.67
C THR A 263 -26.33 19.96 9.08
#